data_AF-A0A847JAN7-F1
#
_entry.id   AF-A0A847JAN7-F1
#
_cell.length_a   1.000
_cell.length_b   1.000
_cell.length_c   1.000
_cell.angle_alpha   90.00
_cell.angle_beta   90.00
_cell.angle_gamma   90.00
#
_symmetry.space_group_name_H-M   'P 1'
#
loop_
_entity.id
_entity.type
_entity.pdbx_description
1 polymer ?
#
loop_
_entity_poly.entity_id
_entity_poly.type
_entity_poly.pdbx_seq_one_letter_code
_entity_poly.pdbx_strand_id
1 'polypeptide(L)'
;MLVFLVSPFPPRPARVRASARCTGARTRALLGVALAALMTIAQPLPGRAEKLTADVATTLEKGYGRLVLTFRDRNLIPPYSVKQNNGVVVLEFSDEVGIDVDQLAARLAPYVTVARRDPEGKSVRIALARQVRVNTMEAGEKLFVDFLPAKWTGAPPPLPPEVIDALAKRAEAAMRAARDAEFAKSGIHMQPKLDFRVGRLPTFTRFAFGWNLPFDAAFSRDGDRVTLRFNRSAPIDFAPIDVEPVAGLVDVFADPAPEGLKIVFTVAPGTDVRGFRERDGYVVDVLHATDAASAGEAMTRQALGDPASGRGRLIVSAGEVAPAAAKPVEKPATPAPAAAP
;
A
#
# COMPACT_ATOMS: atom_id res chain seq x y z
N MET A 1 -71.37 -29.16 46.86
CA MET A 1 -72.25 -29.74 47.89
C MET A 1 -71.41 -30.01 49.13
N LEU A 2 -71.88 -29.59 50.31
CA LEU A 2 -71.28 -29.78 51.65
C LEU A 2 -69.86 -29.14 51.89
N VAL A 3 -69.60 -28.28 52.90
CA VAL A 3 -69.74 -28.38 54.39
C VAL A 3 -68.46 -28.99 54.99
N PHE A 4 -67.54 -28.16 55.53
CA PHE A 4 -67.28 -27.91 56.99
C PHE A 4 -66.16 -28.83 57.57
N LEU A 5 -65.45 -28.62 58.69
CA LEU A 5 -65.41 -27.63 59.81
C LEU A 5 -64.00 -27.71 60.51
N VAL A 6 -63.72 -26.77 61.43
CA VAL A 6 -62.87 -26.84 62.67
C VAL A 6 -61.49 -26.13 62.56
N SER A 7 -61.33 -24.84 62.93
CA SER A 7 -61.12 -24.22 64.29
C SER A 7 -59.63 -24.17 64.75
N PRO A 8 -59.24 -23.51 65.88
CA PRO A 8 -59.34 -22.05 66.15
C PRO A 8 -58.06 -21.41 66.80
N PHE A 9 -57.97 -20.05 66.81
CA PHE A 9 -57.31 -19.10 67.77
C PHE A 9 -55.90 -19.40 68.41
N PRO A 10 -55.01 -18.41 68.69
CA PRO A 10 -55.31 -17.28 69.60
C PRO A 10 -54.57 -15.93 69.26
N PRO A 11 -54.13 -15.00 70.17
CA PRO A 11 -54.73 -13.65 70.18
C PRO A 11 -53.79 -12.40 70.19
N ARG A 12 -54.40 -11.23 69.87
CA ARG A 12 -54.09 -9.84 70.30
C ARG A 12 -52.64 -9.26 70.23
N PRO A 13 -52.43 -8.15 69.49
CA PRO A 13 -51.27 -7.26 69.68
C PRO A 13 -51.54 -6.17 70.74
N ALA A 14 -50.51 -5.80 71.52
CA ALA A 14 -50.52 -4.64 72.41
C ALA A 14 -49.61 -3.53 71.87
N ARG A 15 -50.11 -2.28 71.84
CA ARG A 15 -49.32 -1.07 71.56
C ARG A 15 -48.65 -0.58 72.84
N VAL A 16 -47.39 -0.12 72.76
CA VAL A 16 -46.88 0.95 73.63
C VAL A 16 -46.09 1.96 72.79
N ARG A 17 -46.41 3.24 72.95
CA ARG A 17 -45.59 4.38 72.51
C ARG A 17 -44.64 4.75 73.65
N ALA A 18 -43.43 5.23 73.35
CA ALA A 18 -43.01 6.60 73.69
C ALA A 18 -41.51 6.81 73.43
N SER A 19 -41.16 8.05 73.08
CA SER A 19 -39.81 8.52 72.80
C SER A 19 -39.10 9.08 74.04
N ALA A 20 -37.77 8.95 74.11
CA ALA A 20 -36.92 9.85 74.88
C ALA A 20 -35.66 10.23 74.05
N ARG A 21 -35.13 11.43 74.26
CA ARG A 21 -34.00 12.02 73.52
C ARG A 21 -32.72 12.05 74.39
N CYS A 22 -31.67 12.66 73.83
CA CYS A 22 -30.34 12.96 74.41
C CYS A 22 -29.35 11.77 74.32
N THR A 23 -28.04 11.98 74.13
CA THR A 23 -27.25 13.23 74.21
C THR A 23 -26.13 13.23 73.15
N GLY A 24 -25.65 14.42 72.75
CA GLY A 24 -24.60 14.57 71.72
C GLY A 24 -23.15 14.37 72.21
N ALA A 25 -22.21 14.88 71.40
CA ALA A 25 -20.74 14.95 71.64
C ALA A 25 -19.87 13.70 71.31
N ARG A 26 -19.97 13.16 70.07
CA ARG A 26 -18.91 12.31 69.46
C ARG A 26 -18.66 12.57 67.95
N THR A 27 -18.68 13.83 67.51
CA THR A 27 -18.59 14.21 66.08
C THR A 27 -17.39 15.11 65.73
N ARG A 28 -16.26 14.99 66.44
CA ARG A 28 -15.02 15.77 66.14
C ARG A 28 -13.70 14.98 66.21
N ALA A 29 -13.73 13.65 66.14
CA ALA A 29 -12.52 12.80 66.22
C ALA A 29 -12.36 11.79 65.06
N LEU A 30 -13.10 11.95 63.96
CA LEU A 30 -13.03 11.08 62.76
C LEU A 30 -12.93 11.87 61.44
N LEU A 31 -12.48 13.14 61.50
CA LEU A 31 -12.26 13.99 60.31
C LEU A 31 -10.79 14.44 60.14
N GLY A 32 -9.84 13.77 60.80
CA GLY A 32 -8.41 14.05 60.70
C GLY A 32 -7.58 12.96 59.98
N VAL A 33 -8.07 11.72 59.94
CA VAL A 33 -7.32 10.57 59.39
C VAL A 33 -7.69 10.27 57.93
N ALA A 34 -8.92 10.58 57.52
CA ALA A 34 -9.40 10.31 56.14
C ALA A 34 -8.77 11.23 55.07
N LEU A 35 -8.25 12.41 55.45
CA LEU A 35 -7.65 13.36 54.50
C LEU A 35 -6.12 13.15 54.31
N ALA A 36 -5.46 12.47 55.24
CA ALA A 36 -4.04 12.11 55.13
C ALA A 36 -3.81 10.86 54.25
N ALA A 37 -4.82 10.01 54.10
CA ALA A 37 -4.75 8.77 53.31
C ALA A 37 -5.01 8.96 51.80
N LEU A 38 -5.43 10.15 51.37
CA LEU A 38 -5.78 10.45 49.97
C LEU A 38 -4.69 11.25 49.21
N MET A 39 -3.56 11.54 49.85
CA MET A 39 -2.46 12.37 49.32
C MET A 39 -1.19 11.59 48.98
N THR A 40 -1.22 10.25 48.99
CA THR A 40 -0.03 9.39 48.87
C THR A 40 0.04 8.52 47.61
N ILE A 41 -0.86 8.69 46.62
CA ILE A 41 -0.89 7.88 45.38
C ILE A 41 -0.52 8.69 44.12
N ALA A 42 -0.18 9.99 44.26
CA ALA A 42 0.37 10.80 43.17
C ALA A 42 1.89 10.60 43.01
N GLN A 43 2.35 9.35 42.93
CA GLN A 43 3.71 9.08 42.44
C GLN A 43 3.71 9.22 40.92
N PRO A 44 4.51 10.12 40.31
CA PRO A 44 4.71 10.09 38.87
C PRO A 44 5.33 8.74 38.53
N LEU A 45 4.70 7.99 37.62
CA LEU A 45 5.36 6.82 37.04
C LEU A 45 6.70 7.32 36.46
N PRO A 46 7.84 6.68 36.77
CA PRO A 46 9.04 6.92 36.00
C PRO A 46 8.71 6.50 34.57
N GLY A 47 8.58 7.50 33.67
CA GLY A 47 8.47 7.23 32.25
C GLY A 47 9.63 6.34 31.89
N ARG A 48 9.36 5.16 31.31
CA ARG A 48 10.42 4.31 30.79
C ARG A 48 11.14 5.11 29.72
N ALA A 49 12.27 5.69 30.09
CA ALA A 49 13.28 6.13 29.15
C ALA A 49 13.77 4.86 28.45
N GLU A 50 13.13 4.55 27.33
CA GLU A 50 13.57 3.51 26.41
C GLU A 50 14.98 3.92 25.95
N LYS A 51 15.99 3.17 26.39
CA LYS A 51 17.39 3.49 26.14
C LYS A 51 17.71 3.23 24.67
N LEU A 52 17.46 4.24 23.85
CA LEU A 52 17.71 4.22 22.43
C LEU A 52 19.20 3.94 22.18
N THR A 53 19.51 2.94 21.36
CA THR A 53 20.90 2.60 21.05
C THR A 53 21.20 2.92 19.59
N ALA A 54 22.36 3.52 19.32
CA ALA A 54 22.80 3.81 17.96
C ALA A 54 24.11 3.08 17.64
N ASP A 55 24.11 2.31 16.56
CA ASP A 55 25.34 1.71 16.03
C ASP A 55 26.26 2.78 15.45
N VAL A 56 27.55 2.63 15.69
CA VAL A 56 28.58 3.56 15.24
C VAL A 56 29.42 2.91 14.14
N ALA A 57 29.24 3.38 12.91
CA ALA A 57 30.12 3.06 11.78
C ALA A 57 30.97 4.28 11.42
N THR A 58 32.22 4.04 11.03
CA THR A 58 33.21 5.07 10.70
C THR A 58 33.97 4.69 9.45
N THR A 59 34.06 5.60 8.47
CA THR A 59 34.85 5.40 7.25
C THR A 59 35.81 6.57 7.03
N LEU A 60 36.99 6.26 6.50
CA LEU A 60 37.98 7.25 6.08
C LEU A 60 37.93 7.35 4.56
N GLU A 61 37.24 8.36 4.06
CA GLU A 61 37.03 8.57 2.64
C GLU A 61 38.20 9.36 2.01
N LYS A 62 38.17 9.51 0.68
CA LYS A 62 39.18 10.28 -0.06
C LYS A 62 39.10 11.78 0.25
N GLY A 63 39.73 12.19 1.35
CA GLY A 63 39.90 13.58 1.76
C GLY A 63 38.97 14.08 2.86
N TYR A 64 38.11 13.23 3.42
CA TYR A 64 37.27 13.53 4.60
C TYR A 64 37.07 12.28 5.46
N GLY A 65 36.59 12.45 6.69
CA GLY A 65 36.16 11.35 7.56
C GLY A 65 34.64 11.34 7.69
N ARG A 66 34.01 10.16 7.76
CA ARG A 66 32.56 10.03 7.92
C ARG A 66 32.24 9.16 9.12
N LEU A 67 31.37 9.66 9.99
CA LEU A 67 30.73 8.95 11.09
C LEU A 67 29.26 8.73 10.71
N VAL A 68 28.76 7.51 10.87
CA VAL A 68 27.37 7.15 10.62
C VAL A 68 26.80 6.54 11.89
N LEU A 69 25.78 7.20 12.44
CA LEU A 69 24.99 6.71 13.57
C LEU A 69 23.71 6.06 13.01
N THR A 70 23.46 4.79 13.34
CA THR A 70 22.26 4.06 12.88
C THR A 70 21.38 3.68 14.06
N PHE A 71 20.14 4.19 14.08
CA PHE A 71 19.18 4.03 15.17
C PHE A 71 18.21 2.87 14.84
N ARG A 72 18.57 1.63 15.17
CA ARG A 72 17.81 0.44 14.70
C ARG A 72 16.35 0.40 15.14
N ASP A 73 16.05 0.94 16.32
CA ASP A 73 14.74 0.81 16.96
C ASP A 73 13.74 1.89 16.51
N ARG A 74 14.11 2.75 15.54
CA ARG A 74 13.24 3.82 15.01
C ARG A 74 13.37 3.99 13.51
N ASN A 75 12.28 4.36 12.86
CA ASN A 75 12.25 4.72 11.43
C ASN A 75 12.80 6.14 11.15
N LEU A 76 12.95 6.96 12.19
CA LEU A 76 13.43 8.34 12.16
C LEU A 76 14.40 8.55 13.32
N ILE A 77 15.46 9.32 13.07
CA ILE A 77 16.41 9.75 14.10
C ILE A 77 15.73 10.64 15.17
N PRO A 78 16.20 10.62 16.43
CA PRO A 78 15.70 11.50 17.48
C PRO A 78 16.07 12.98 17.18
N PRO A 79 15.26 13.97 17.63
CA PRO A 79 15.58 15.39 17.45
C PRO A 79 16.92 15.74 18.09
N TYR A 80 17.81 16.39 17.33
CA TYR A 80 19.18 16.69 17.76
C TYR A 80 19.60 18.12 17.40
N SER A 81 20.69 18.57 18.02
CA SER A 81 21.36 19.85 17.76
C SER A 81 22.86 19.63 17.62
N VAL A 82 23.50 20.37 16.71
CA VAL A 82 24.96 20.34 16.50
C VAL A 82 25.51 21.72 16.76
N LYS A 83 26.43 21.82 17.72
CA LYS A 83 27.10 23.07 18.09
C LYS A 83 28.60 22.89 17.92
N GLN A 84 29.20 23.56 16.93
CA GLN A 84 30.65 23.60 16.74
C GLN A 84 31.21 24.91 17.30
N ASN A 85 32.11 24.82 18.29
CA ASN A 85 32.78 25.99 18.88
C ASN A 85 34.23 25.65 19.28
N ASN A 86 35.18 26.54 19.01
CA ASN A 86 36.59 26.42 19.39
C ASN A 86 37.26 25.06 19.09
N GLY A 87 36.90 24.42 17.97
CA GLY A 87 37.42 23.10 17.60
C GLY A 87 36.80 21.91 18.35
N VAL A 88 35.71 22.14 19.09
CA VAL A 88 34.89 21.08 19.71
C VAL A 88 33.51 21.08 19.06
N VAL A 89 32.97 19.89 18.81
CA VAL A 89 31.60 19.67 18.36
C VAL A 89 30.83 18.99 19.48
N VAL A 90 29.67 19.54 19.82
CA VAL A 90 28.68 18.91 20.69
C VAL A 90 27.50 18.50 19.82
N LEU A 91 27.26 17.20 19.77
CA LEU A 91 26.05 16.59 19.22
C LEU A 91 25.12 16.27 20.40
N GLU A 92 23.98 16.93 20.47
CA GLU A 92 23.03 16.90 21.59
C GLU A 92 21.69 16.34 21.10
N PHE A 93 21.22 15.27 21.72
CA PHE A 93 19.95 14.59 21.43
C PHE A 93 18.91 14.90 22.49
N SER A 94 17.64 14.94 22.10
CA SER A 94 16.52 15.13 23.03
C SER A 94 16.27 13.89 23.90
N ASP A 95 16.49 12.70 23.34
CA ASP A 95 16.39 11.40 24.00
C ASP A 95 17.75 10.93 24.56
N GLU A 96 17.78 10.03 25.55
CA GLU A 96 19.01 9.36 26.00
C GLU A 96 19.47 8.37 24.93
N VAL A 97 20.72 8.51 24.42
CA VAL A 97 21.27 7.62 23.38
C VAL A 97 22.51 6.87 23.88
N GLY A 98 22.47 5.54 23.79
CA GLY A 98 23.64 4.67 23.89
C GLY A 98 24.47 4.75 22.60
N ILE A 99 25.62 5.41 22.68
CA ILE A 99 26.57 5.56 21.56
C ILE A 99 27.96 5.18 22.06
N ASP A 100 28.61 4.20 21.41
CA ASP A 100 30.01 3.85 21.64
C ASP A 100 30.93 4.79 20.84
N VAL A 101 31.65 5.66 21.54
CA VAL A 101 32.53 6.66 20.95
C VAL A 101 34.01 6.37 21.17
N ASP A 102 34.35 5.28 21.87
CA ASP A 102 35.72 5.03 22.36
C ASP A 102 36.69 4.77 21.19
N GLN A 103 36.19 4.13 20.13
CA GLN A 103 36.95 3.85 18.91
C GLN A 103 36.99 5.03 17.92
N LEU A 104 36.25 6.12 18.16
CA LEU A 104 36.07 7.20 17.18
C LEU A 104 37.38 7.97 16.93
N ALA A 105 38.12 8.29 17.99
CA ALA A 105 39.41 8.98 17.89
C ALA A 105 40.50 8.11 17.22
N ALA A 106 40.46 6.79 17.41
CA ALA A 106 41.39 5.87 16.76
C ALA A 106 41.11 5.73 15.26
N ARG A 107 39.84 5.58 14.86
CA ARG A 107 39.43 5.36 13.47
C ARG A 107 39.41 6.63 12.62
N LEU A 108 39.14 7.79 13.21
CA LEU A 108 39.12 9.10 12.54
C LEU A 108 40.25 10.02 13.02
N ALA A 109 41.40 9.48 13.45
CA ALA A 109 42.54 10.21 14.00
C ALA A 109 42.99 11.47 13.20
N PRO A 110 42.91 11.54 11.84
CA PRO A 110 43.24 12.77 11.10
C PRO A 110 42.28 13.95 11.35
N TYR A 111 41.09 13.69 11.92
CA TYR A 111 40.00 14.67 12.06
C TYR A 111 39.46 14.79 13.49
N VAL A 112 39.50 13.72 14.27
CA VAL A 112 39.01 13.64 15.66
C VAL A 112 40.18 13.29 16.58
N THR A 113 40.39 14.10 17.61
CA THR A 113 41.45 13.89 18.61
C THR A 113 40.95 13.18 19.85
N VAL A 114 39.74 13.49 20.31
CA VAL A 114 39.06 12.87 21.46
C VAL A 114 37.56 12.85 21.20
N ALA A 115 36.87 11.78 21.59
CA ALA A 115 35.42 11.74 21.68
C ALA A 115 35.01 11.24 23.06
N ARG A 116 33.95 11.82 23.65
CA ARG A 116 33.38 11.42 24.94
C ARG A 116 31.87 11.59 24.91
N ARG A 117 31.14 10.66 25.54
CA ARG A 117 29.71 10.79 25.82
C ARG A 117 29.53 11.41 27.20
N ASP A 118 28.59 12.33 27.36
CA ASP A 118 28.28 12.91 28.66
C ASP A 118 27.51 11.88 29.54
N PRO A 119 27.58 11.95 30.88
CA PRO A 119 27.02 10.93 31.77
C PRO A 119 25.51 10.69 31.64
N GLU A 120 24.77 11.72 31.22
CA GLU A 120 23.33 11.65 30.96
C GLU A 120 22.96 10.94 29.65
N GLY A 121 23.94 10.56 28.82
CA GLY A 121 23.73 9.86 27.55
C GLY A 121 23.07 10.69 26.44
N LYS A 122 22.72 11.96 26.71
CA LYS A 122 22.07 12.85 25.73
C LYS A 122 23.04 13.54 24.77
N SER A 123 24.32 13.64 25.11
CA SER A 123 25.28 14.41 24.32
C SER A 123 26.60 13.69 24.10
N VAL A 124 27.16 13.89 22.91
CA VAL A 124 28.49 13.44 22.50
C VAL A 124 29.35 14.65 22.19
N ARG A 125 30.49 14.76 22.87
CA ARG A 125 31.46 15.83 22.71
C ARG A 125 32.69 15.30 21.98
N ILE A 126 32.98 15.89 20.82
CA ILE A 126 34.04 15.48 19.91
C ILE A 126 35.03 16.65 19.78
N ALA A 127 36.26 16.46 20.26
CA ALA A 127 37.36 17.38 19.99
C ALA A 127 37.93 17.08 18.60
N LEU A 128 37.99 18.10 17.76
CA LEU A 128 38.45 18.02 16.39
C LEU A 128 39.95 18.30 16.27
N ALA A 129 40.54 17.88 15.15
CA ALA A 129 41.82 18.39 14.68
C ALA A 129 41.70 19.86 14.21
N ARG A 130 42.84 20.54 14.04
CA ARG A 130 42.87 21.96 13.64
C ARG A 130 42.14 22.17 12.31
N GLN A 131 41.27 23.18 12.28
CA GLN A 131 40.57 23.65 11.08
C GLN A 131 39.71 22.57 10.37
N VAL A 132 39.13 21.64 11.13
CA VAL A 132 38.08 20.73 10.64
C VAL A 132 36.70 21.39 10.77
N ARG A 133 35.88 21.29 9.72
CA ARG A 133 34.46 21.70 9.70
C ARG A 133 33.58 20.45 9.69
N VAL A 134 32.50 20.44 10.47
CA VAL A 134 31.50 19.37 10.42
C VAL A 134 30.35 19.72 9.48
N ASN A 135 29.88 18.71 8.74
CA ASN A 135 28.64 18.72 7.97
C ASN A 135 27.77 17.55 8.46
N THR A 136 26.46 17.76 8.63
CA THR A 136 25.53 16.69 9.04
C THR A 136 24.43 16.47 8.02
N MET A 137 24.03 15.21 7.82
CA MET A 137 22.94 14.84 6.91
C MET A 137 22.08 13.75 7.53
N GLU A 138 20.78 13.81 7.26
CA GLU A 138 19.77 12.91 7.80
C GLU A 138 19.20 12.04 6.68
N ALA A 139 19.10 10.73 6.92
CA ALA A 139 18.43 9.82 5.98
C ALA A 139 17.77 8.67 6.74
N GLY A 140 16.47 8.80 7.00
CA GLY A 140 15.67 7.80 7.72
C GLY A 140 16.18 7.57 9.14
N GLU A 141 16.65 6.36 9.41
CA GLU A 141 17.23 5.93 10.69
C GLU A 141 18.75 6.20 10.81
N LYS A 142 19.34 6.94 9.87
CA LYS A 142 20.79 7.23 9.84
C LYS A 142 21.09 8.73 9.93
N LEU A 143 21.99 9.09 10.84
CA LEU A 143 22.63 10.40 10.93
C LEU A 143 24.08 10.30 10.47
N PHE A 144 24.43 11.05 9.43
CA PHE A 144 25.76 11.17 8.88
C PHE A 144 26.43 12.43 9.44
N VAL A 145 27.68 12.29 9.88
CA VAL A 145 28.52 13.37 10.41
C VAL A 145 29.85 13.33 9.66
N ASP A 146 30.03 14.26 8.74
CA ASP A 146 31.20 14.38 7.87
C ASP A 146 32.19 15.40 8.43
N PHE A 147 33.43 14.98 8.60
CA PHE A 147 34.55 15.78 9.08
C PHE A 147 35.40 16.23 7.89
N LEU A 148 35.24 17.49 7.49
CA LEU A 148 35.89 18.10 6.33
C LEU A 148 37.13 18.89 6.77
N PRO A 149 38.34 18.62 6.25
CA PRO A 149 39.53 19.40 6.57
C PRO A 149 39.51 20.78 5.89
N ALA A 150 40.32 21.72 6.39
CA ALA A 150 40.45 23.08 5.86
C ALA A 150 40.69 23.18 4.33
N LYS A 151 41.36 22.19 3.75
CA LYS A 151 41.66 22.09 2.32
C LYS A 151 40.45 21.69 1.45
N TRP A 152 39.28 21.45 2.05
CA TRP A 152 38.07 21.08 1.32
C TRP A 152 37.43 22.30 0.65
N THR A 153 37.59 22.41 -0.66
CA THR A 153 37.15 23.56 -1.48
C THR A 153 35.85 23.32 -2.26
N GLY A 154 35.23 22.14 -2.13
CA GLY A 154 34.00 21.77 -2.83
C GLY A 154 32.73 21.85 -1.98
N ALA A 155 31.59 21.52 -2.60
CA ALA A 155 30.36 21.22 -1.87
C ALA A 155 30.58 20.08 -0.85
N PRO A 156 29.78 19.97 0.23
CA PRO A 156 29.83 18.81 1.12
C PRO A 156 29.62 17.50 0.34
N PRO A 157 30.22 16.37 0.79
CA PRO A 157 30.00 15.07 0.19
C PRO A 157 28.50 14.71 0.20
N PRO A 158 27.96 14.12 -0.87
CA PRO A 158 26.55 13.70 -0.91
C PRO A 158 26.29 12.52 0.04
N LEU A 159 25.00 12.24 0.25
CA LEU A 159 24.55 10.97 0.82
C LEU A 159 25.02 9.80 -0.06
N PRO A 160 25.41 8.65 0.53
CA PRO A 160 25.78 7.47 -0.24
C PRO A 160 24.62 6.97 -1.12
N PRO A 161 24.88 6.51 -2.36
CA PRO A 161 23.83 6.07 -3.28
C PRO A 161 23.00 4.91 -2.72
N GLU A 162 23.62 3.97 -2.01
CA GLU A 162 22.92 2.83 -1.41
C GLU A 162 21.90 3.23 -0.32
N VAL A 163 22.10 4.39 0.31
CA VAL A 163 21.17 4.96 1.29
C VAL A 163 20.00 5.64 0.59
N ILE A 164 20.26 6.31 -0.54
CA ILE A 164 19.24 6.92 -1.39
C ILE A 164 18.32 5.83 -1.98
N ASP A 165 18.91 4.76 -2.52
CA ASP A 165 18.18 3.62 -3.09
C ASP A 165 17.33 2.90 -2.03
N ALA A 166 17.89 2.68 -0.82
CA ALA A 166 17.16 2.07 0.29
C ALA A 166 15.98 2.95 0.75
N LEU A 167 16.17 4.27 0.81
CA LEU A 167 15.13 5.23 1.18
C LEU A 167 14.02 5.29 0.12
N ALA A 168 14.38 5.36 -1.17
CA ALA A 168 13.44 5.35 -2.29
C ALA A 168 12.59 4.07 -2.29
N LYS A 169 13.24 2.90 -2.18
CA LYS A 169 12.56 1.60 -2.11
C LYS A 169 11.62 1.49 -0.90
N ARG A 170 12.01 2.03 0.26
CA ARG A 170 11.14 2.08 1.45
C ARG A 170 9.96 3.03 1.25
N ALA A 171 10.19 4.20 0.63
CA ALA A 171 9.13 5.17 0.33
C ALA A 171 8.09 4.58 -0.64
N GLU A 172 8.52 3.91 -1.70
CA GLU A 172 7.63 3.18 -2.62
C GLU A 172 6.82 2.09 -1.91
N ALA A 173 7.47 1.30 -1.05
CA ALA A 173 6.80 0.26 -0.27
C ALA A 173 5.77 0.85 0.71
N ALA A 174 6.10 1.97 1.36
CA ALA A 174 5.19 2.69 2.25
C ALA A 174 4.01 3.31 1.49
N MET A 175 4.23 3.91 0.32
CA MET A 175 3.15 4.43 -0.53
C MET A 175 2.25 3.31 -1.05
N ARG A 176 2.81 2.15 -1.41
CA ARG A 176 2.04 0.98 -1.82
C ARG A 176 1.21 0.45 -0.65
N ALA A 177 1.81 0.23 0.51
CA ALA A 177 1.09 -0.21 1.71
C ALA A 177 0.02 0.80 2.16
N ALA A 178 0.29 2.11 2.05
CA ALA A 178 -0.70 3.15 2.32
C ALA A 178 -1.87 3.09 1.33
N ARG A 179 -1.59 2.95 0.03
CA ARG A 179 -2.60 2.79 -1.03
C ARG A 179 -3.42 1.51 -0.84
N ASP A 180 -2.79 0.38 -0.53
CA ASP A 180 -3.47 -0.90 -0.28
C ASP A 180 -4.33 -0.82 0.98
N ALA A 181 -3.85 -0.14 2.03
CA ALA A 181 -4.62 0.14 3.23
C ALA A 181 -5.74 1.16 3.00
N GLU A 182 -5.57 2.13 2.11
CA GLU A 182 -6.63 3.07 1.68
C GLU A 182 -7.69 2.35 0.87
N PHE A 183 -7.32 1.48 -0.08
CA PHE A 183 -8.28 0.62 -0.77
C PHE A 183 -9.04 -0.28 0.20
N ALA A 184 -8.36 -0.94 1.14
CA ALA A 184 -9.01 -1.75 2.19
C ALA A 184 -9.93 -0.92 3.11
N LYS A 185 -9.53 0.29 3.50
CA LYS A 185 -10.33 1.20 4.36
C LYS A 185 -11.48 1.88 3.62
N SER A 186 -11.32 2.14 2.32
CA SER A 186 -12.32 2.85 1.49
C SER A 186 -13.64 2.10 1.41
N GLY A 187 -13.67 0.81 1.74
CA GLY A 187 -14.90 0.04 1.91
C GLY A 187 -15.70 -0.12 0.62
N ILE A 188 -15.12 0.18 -0.55
CA ILE A 188 -15.68 -0.16 -1.87
C ILE A 188 -15.51 -1.68 -2.10
N HIS A 189 -16.05 -2.48 -1.18
CA HIS A 189 -16.40 -3.88 -1.38
C HIS A 189 -17.65 -3.94 -2.26
N MET A 190 -17.59 -3.33 -3.45
CA MET A 190 -18.47 -3.73 -4.53
C MET A 190 -18.13 -5.18 -4.82
N GLN A 191 -18.98 -6.10 -4.38
CA GLN A 191 -18.86 -7.50 -4.77
C GLN A 191 -18.86 -7.55 -6.30
N PRO A 192 -17.95 -8.30 -6.94
CA PRO A 192 -17.96 -8.45 -8.39
C PRO A 192 -19.32 -8.98 -8.83
N LYS A 193 -20.00 -8.21 -9.68
CA LYS A 193 -21.27 -8.58 -10.31
C LYS A 193 -21.05 -8.64 -11.79
N LEU A 194 -21.42 -9.78 -12.36
CA LEU A 194 -21.43 -10.04 -13.79
C LEU A 194 -22.87 -9.89 -14.30
N ASP A 195 -23.07 -8.93 -15.19
CA ASP A 195 -24.28 -8.78 -15.99
C ASP A 195 -24.07 -9.55 -17.30
N PHE A 196 -24.74 -10.70 -17.42
CA PHE A 196 -24.66 -11.57 -18.59
C PHE A 196 -25.87 -11.37 -19.49
N ARG A 197 -25.63 -11.08 -20.77
CA ARG A 197 -26.69 -10.87 -21.76
C ARG A 197 -26.44 -11.67 -23.03
N VAL A 198 -27.51 -12.27 -23.56
CA VAL A 198 -27.54 -12.95 -24.85
C VAL A 198 -28.30 -12.08 -25.85
N GLY A 199 -27.61 -11.57 -26.86
CA GLY A 199 -28.22 -10.88 -28.01
C GLY A 199 -28.23 -11.80 -29.22
N ARG A 200 -29.41 -12.19 -29.71
CA ARG A 200 -29.57 -13.01 -30.91
C ARG A 200 -29.68 -12.10 -32.13
N LEU A 201 -28.75 -12.20 -33.09
CA LEU A 201 -28.77 -11.47 -34.37
C LEU A 201 -28.86 -12.48 -35.54
N PRO A 202 -29.26 -12.07 -36.77
CA PRO A 202 -29.48 -13.01 -37.86
C PRO A 202 -28.27 -13.89 -38.21
N THR A 203 -27.05 -13.33 -38.16
CA THR A 203 -25.81 -14.01 -38.59
C THR A 203 -24.93 -14.50 -37.43
N PHE A 204 -25.20 -14.07 -36.19
CA PHE A 204 -24.44 -14.50 -35.01
C PHE A 204 -25.24 -14.27 -33.72
N THR A 205 -24.94 -15.05 -32.68
CA THR A 205 -25.39 -14.77 -31.33
C THR A 205 -24.25 -14.15 -30.53
N ARG A 206 -24.56 -13.04 -29.86
CA ARG A 206 -23.65 -12.23 -29.04
C ARG A 206 -23.84 -12.53 -27.56
N PHE A 207 -22.77 -12.97 -26.91
CA PHE A 207 -22.67 -13.09 -25.46
C PHE A 207 -21.92 -11.88 -24.90
N ALA A 208 -22.60 -11.05 -24.10
CA ALA A 208 -22.01 -9.87 -23.47
C ALA A 208 -21.85 -10.08 -21.96
N PHE A 209 -20.64 -9.80 -21.47
CA PHE A 209 -20.19 -9.98 -20.09
C PHE A 209 -19.81 -8.60 -19.50
N GLY A 210 -20.77 -7.91 -18.89
CA GLY A 210 -20.56 -6.60 -18.27
C GLY A 210 -20.17 -6.74 -16.80
N TRP A 211 -19.13 -6.03 -16.36
CA TRP A 211 -18.70 -6.06 -14.95
C TRP A 211 -18.92 -4.71 -14.27
N ASN A 212 -19.34 -4.73 -13.01
CA ASN A 212 -19.43 -3.52 -12.17
C ASN A 212 -18.07 -2.98 -11.68
N LEU A 213 -16.96 -3.64 -12.05
CA LEU A 213 -15.61 -3.33 -11.62
C LEU A 213 -14.61 -3.54 -12.76
N PRO A 214 -13.45 -2.86 -12.75
CA PRO A 214 -12.35 -3.16 -13.65
C PRO A 214 -11.91 -4.62 -13.55
N PHE A 215 -11.81 -5.24 -14.73
CA PHE A 215 -11.44 -6.64 -14.93
C PHE A 215 -10.40 -6.78 -16.05
N ASP A 216 -9.70 -7.90 -16.04
CA ASP A 216 -8.90 -8.41 -17.14
C ASP A 216 -9.51 -9.72 -17.65
N ALA A 217 -9.38 -9.96 -18.96
CA ALA A 217 -9.92 -11.15 -19.61
C ALA A 217 -8.87 -11.79 -20.54
N ALA A 218 -8.82 -13.11 -20.55
CA ALA A 218 -8.04 -13.90 -21.48
C ALA A 218 -8.96 -14.84 -22.27
N PHE A 219 -8.85 -14.82 -23.60
CA PHE A 219 -9.63 -15.63 -24.51
C PHE A 219 -8.70 -16.55 -25.31
N SER A 220 -9.02 -17.84 -25.35
CA SER A 220 -8.25 -18.85 -26.09
C SER A 220 -9.16 -19.90 -26.69
N ARG A 221 -8.79 -20.44 -27.87
CA ARG A 221 -9.49 -21.54 -28.52
C ARG A 221 -8.54 -22.73 -28.68
N ASP A 222 -9.04 -23.90 -28.35
CA ASP A 222 -8.38 -25.19 -28.53
C ASP A 222 -9.39 -26.14 -29.20
N GLY A 223 -9.30 -26.27 -30.53
CA GLY A 223 -10.27 -27.02 -31.34
C GLY A 223 -11.71 -26.51 -31.24
N ASP A 224 -12.58 -27.37 -30.72
CA ASP A 224 -14.01 -27.13 -30.44
C ASP A 224 -14.25 -26.36 -29.13
N ARG A 225 -13.22 -26.23 -28.27
CA ARG A 225 -13.33 -25.60 -26.97
C ARG A 225 -12.82 -24.17 -26.97
N VAL A 226 -13.72 -23.22 -26.74
CA VAL A 226 -13.39 -21.81 -26.52
C VAL A 226 -13.43 -21.53 -25.01
N THR A 227 -12.34 -20.98 -24.47
CA THR A 227 -12.22 -20.64 -23.05
C THR A 227 -12.06 -19.14 -22.87
N LEU A 228 -12.89 -18.56 -22.02
CA LEU A 228 -12.82 -17.17 -21.56
C LEU A 228 -12.54 -17.16 -20.05
N ARG A 229 -11.47 -16.49 -19.63
CA ARG A 229 -11.10 -16.38 -18.21
C ARG A 229 -11.12 -14.92 -17.79
N PHE A 230 -11.76 -14.62 -16.67
CA PHE A 230 -11.73 -13.32 -16.01
C PHE A 230 -10.87 -13.38 -14.73
N ASN A 231 -10.21 -12.28 -14.36
CA ASN A 231 -9.55 -12.13 -13.05
C ASN A 231 -10.53 -11.79 -11.90
N ARG A 232 -11.84 -11.86 -12.17
CA ARG A 232 -12.93 -11.65 -11.21
C ARG A 232 -13.81 -12.89 -11.21
N SER A 233 -14.35 -13.23 -10.04
CA SER A 233 -15.26 -14.36 -9.85
C SER A 233 -16.64 -13.86 -9.46
N ALA A 234 -17.67 -14.38 -10.13
CA ALA A 234 -19.08 -14.10 -9.85
C ALA A 234 -19.92 -15.29 -10.37
N PRO A 235 -21.10 -15.55 -9.78
CA PRO A 235 -22.06 -16.48 -10.37
C PRO A 235 -22.53 -15.95 -11.73
N ILE A 236 -22.86 -16.88 -12.64
CA ILE A 236 -23.48 -16.61 -13.93
C ILE A 236 -24.63 -17.59 -14.13
N ASP A 237 -25.70 -17.12 -14.75
CA ASP A 237 -26.88 -17.91 -15.10
C ASP A 237 -26.94 -18.13 -16.62
N PHE A 238 -26.98 -19.38 -17.04
CA PHE A 238 -27.09 -19.78 -18.45
C PHE A 238 -28.50 -20.22 -18.86
N ALA A 239 -29.50 -20.13 -17.97
CA ALA A 239 -30.89 -20.46 -18.29
C ALA A 239 -31.44 -19.83 -19.59
N PRO A 240 -31.06 -18.60 -20.01
CA PRO A 240 -31.47 -18.05 -21.31
C PRO A 240 -30.97 -18.82 -22.55
N ILE A 241 -29.96 -19.68 -22.39
CA ILE A 241 -29.40 -20.57 -23.42
C ILE A 241 -30.08 -21.94 -23.35
N ASP A 242 -30.31 -22.46 -22.15
CA ASP A 242 -31.03 -23.73 -21.94
C ASP A 242 -32.47 -23.68 -22.45
N VAL A 243 -33.13 -22.53 -22.31
CA VAL A 243 -34.50 -22.28 -22.80
C VAL A 243 -34.55 -22.11 -24.32
N GLU A 244 -33.53 -21.49 -24.93
CA GLU A 244 -33.47 -21.24 -26.37
C GLU A 244 -32.04 -21.49 -26.88
N PRO A 245 -31.74 -22.73 -27.33
CA PRO A 245 -30.41 -23.14 -27.77
C PRO A 245 -29.83 -22.26 -28.88
N VAL A 246 -28.51 -22.05 -28.84
CA VAL A 246 -27.80 -21.18 -29.77
C VAL A 246 -27.18 -22.01 -30.90
N ALA A 247 -27.47 -21.65 -32.15
CA ALA A 247 -26.93 -22.35 -33.32
C ALA A 247 -25.39 -22.32 -33.33
N GLY A 248 -24.77 -23.51 -33.40
CA GLY A 248 -23.31 -23.69 -33.35
C GLY A 248 -22.71 -23.80 -31.95
N LEU A 249 -23.49 -23.59 -30.88
CA LEU A 249 -23.09 -23.89 -29.51
C LEU A 249 -23.60 -25.28 -29.11
N VAL A 250 -22.70 -26.14 -28.63
CA VAL A 250 -23.03 -27.51 -28.17
C VAL A 250 -23.27 -27.53 -26.66
N ASP A 251 -22.42 -26.84 -25.90
CA ASP A 251 -22.47 -26.78 -24.44
C ASP A 251 -21.79 -25.49 -23.95
N VAL A 252 -22.19 -24.99 -22.78
CA VAL A 252 -21.53 -23.88 -22.09
C VAL A 252 -21.61 -24.07 -20.59
N PHE A 253 -20.47 -23.98 -19.93
CA PHE A 253 -20.40 -24.01 -18.47
C PHE A 253 -19.45 -22.96 -17.93
N ALA A 254 -19.63 -22.66 -16.64
CA ALA A 254 -18.77 -21.75 -15.90
C ALA A 254 -18.28 -22.40 -14.61
N ASP A 255 -17.03 -22.09 -14.30
CA ASP A 255 -16.27 -22.57 -13.16
C ASP A 255 -15.82 -21.32 -12.36
N PRO A 256 -16.63 -20.88 -11.37
CA PRO A 256 -16.33 -19.74 -10.52
C PRO A 256 -15.40 -20.16 -9.37
N ALA A 257 -14.12 -19.80 -9.49
CA ALA A 257 -13.10 -20.10 -8.48
C ALA A 257 -12.61 -18.82 -7.78
N PRO A 258 -11.91 -18.90 -6.61
CA PRO A 258 -11.41 -17.72 -5.91
C PRO A 258 -10.44 -16.85 -6.74
N GLU A 259 -9.69 -17.47 -7.66
CA GLU A 259 -8.77 -16.81 -8.58
C GLU A 259 -9.44 -16.14 -9.79
N GLY A 260 -10.72 -16.41 -10.05
CA GLY A 260 -11.45 -15.86 -11.18
C GLY A 260 -12.56 -16.77 -11.74
N LEU A 261 -13.31 -16.24 -12.70
CA LEU A 261 -14.35 -16.96 -13.43
C LEU A 261 -13.77 -17.53 -14.73
N LYS A 262 -13.88 -18.84 -14.92
CA LYS A 262 -13.57 -19.50 -16.20
C LYS A 262 -14.88 -19.93 -16.86
N ILE A 263 -15.14 -19.45 -18.06
CA ILE A 263 -16.26 -19.85 -18.91
C ILE A 263 -15.70 -20.70 -20.06
N VAL A 264 -16.36 -21.81 -20.35
CA VAL A 264 -15.98 -22.73 -21.42
C VAL A 264 -17.20 -22.94 -22.32
N PHE A 265 -17.02 -22.62 -23.60
CA PHE A 265 -17.99 -22.91 -24.66
C PHE A 265 -17.45 -24.09 -25.47
N THR A 266 -18.27 -25.13 -25.62
CA THR A 266 -18.04 -26.20 -26.59
C THR A 266 -18.85 -25.86 -27.83
N VAL A 267 -18.21 -25.63 -28.97
CA VAL A 267 -18.88 -25.23 -30.22
C VAL A 267 -18.78 -26.33 -31.28
N ALA A 268 -19.73 -26.33 -32.22
CA ALA A 268 -19.74 -27.31 -33.29
C ALA A 268 -18.50 -27.16 -34.19
N PRO A 269 -18.01 -28.26 -34.81
CA PRO A 269 -16.90 -28.19 -35.76
C PRO A 269 -17.18 -27.20 -36.89
N GLY A 270 -16.25 -26.29 -37.15
CA GLY A 270 -16.40 -25.24 -38.18
C GLY A 270 -17.12 -23.97 -37.74
N THR A 271 -17.72 -23.91 -36.54
CA THR A 271 -18.30 -22.67 -35.99
C THR A 271 -17.21 -21.63 -35.74
N ASP A 272 -17.38 -20.43 -36.30
CA ASP A 272 -16.51 -19.29 -36.02
C ASP A 272 -16.92 -18.57 -34.72
N VAL A 273 -15.93 -18.16 -33.93
CA VAL A 273 -16.11 -17.56 -32.61
C VAL A 273 -15.08 -16.46 -32.41
N ARG A 274 -15.54 -15.23 -32.21
CA ARG A 274 -14.68 -14.05 -31.97
C ARG A 274 -14.91 -13.47 -30.58
N GLY A 275 -13.82 -13.17 -29.88
CA GLY A 275 -13.83 -12.52 -28.57
C GLY A 275 -13.16 -11.16 -28.61
N PHE A 276 -13.77 -10.12 -28.02
CA PHE A 276 -13.18 -8.78 -27.93
C PHE A 276 -13.69 -8.00 -26.71
N ARG A 277 -12.96 -6.95 -26.31
CA ARG A 277 -13.33 -6.06 -25.21
C ARG A 277 -14.15 -4.87 -25.74
N GLU A 278 -15.27 -4.55 -25.12
CA GLU A 278 -16.15 -3.44 -25.48
C GLU A 278 -16.40 -2.56 -24.24
N ARG A 279 -15.72 -1.42 -24.15
CA ARG A 279 -15.74 -0.51 -22.98
C ARG A 279 -15.57 -1.27 -21.65
N ASP A 280 -16.66 -1.40 -20.90
CA ASP A 280 -16.74 -1.97 -19.54
C ASP A 280 -17.20 -3.43 -19.54
N GLY A 281 -17.19 -4.11 -20.69
CA GLY A 281 -17.53 -5.51 -20.84
C GLY A 281 -16.64 -6.28 -21.81
N TYR A 282 -16.79 -7.60 -21.79
CA TYR A 282 -16.21 -8.50 -22.78
C TYR A 282 -17.33 -9.10 -23.63
N VAL A 283 -17.06 -9.33 -24.91
CA VAL A 283 -18.04 -9.83 -25.88
C VAL A 283 -17.49 -11.07 -26.57
N VAL A 284 -18.32 -12.10 -26.68
CA VAL A 284 -18.06 -13.29 -27.50
C VAL A 284 -19.20 -13.43 -28.50
N ASP A 285 -18.91 -13.32 -29.80
CA ASP A 285 -19.88 -13.61 -30.85
C ASP A 285 -19.63 -15.03 -31.39
N VAL A 286 -20.67 -15.86 -31.41
CA VAL A 286 -20.71 -17.18 -32.05
C VAL A 286 -21.48 -17.04 -33.35
N LEU A 287 -20.81 -17.23 -34.49
CA LEU A 287 -21.42 -17.07 -35.80
C LEU A 287 -22.32 -18.26 -36.12
N HIS A 288 -23.49 -17.98 -36.68
CA HIS A 288 -24.37 -19.02 -37.18
C HIS A 288 -23.73 -19.65 -38.42
N ALA A 289 -23.71 -20.98 -38.49
CA ALA A 289 -23.36 -21.68 -39.71
C ALA A 289 -24.47 -21.40 -40.75
N THR A 290 -24.24 -20.42 -41.62
CA THR A 290 -25.10 -20.19 -42.78
C THR A 290 -24.67 -21.13 -43.90
N ASP A 291 -25.63 -21.77 -44.57
CA ASP A 291 -25.37 -22.52 -45.82
C ASP A 291 -24.78 -21.64 -46.93
N ALA A 292 -24.81 -20.32 -46.72
CA ALA A 292 -24.19 -19.28 -47.55
C ALA A 292 -22.94 -18.65 -46.90
N ALA A 293 -22.15 -19.42 -46.15
CA ALA A 293 -20.71 -19.17 -46.02
C ALA A 293 -20.06 -19.32 -47.42
N SER A 294 -20.29 -18.30 -48.25
CA SER A 294 -20.22 -18.43 -49.71
C SER A 294 -18.82 -18.81 -50.15
N ALA A 295 -18.73 -19.54 -51.28
CA ALA A 295 -17.44 -19.94 -51.86
C ALA A 295 -16.46 -18.76 -52.04
N GLY A 296 -16.96 -17.51 -52.16
CA GLY A 296 -16.15 -16.30 -52.20
C GLY A 296 -15.37 -16.02 -50.91
N GLU A 297 -15.93 -16.26 -49.71
CA GLU A 297 -15.20 -16.08 -48.45
C GLU A 297 -14.16 -17.18 -48.23
N ALA A 298 -14.50 -18.42 -48.59
CA ALA A 298 -13.55 -19.54 -48.59
C ALA A 298 -12.39 -19.31 -49.57
N MET A 299 -12.67 -18.86 -50.80
CA MET A 299 -11.66 -18.49 -51.79
C MET A 299 -10.81 -17.29 -51.35
N THR A 300 -11.41 -16.28 -50.71
CA THR A 300 -10.66 -15.11 -50.19
C THR A 300 -9.71 -15.52 -49.07
N ARG A 301 -10.13 -16.42 -48.17
CA ARG A 301 -9.27 -17.00 -47.12
C ARG A 301 -8.14 -17.85 -47.72
N GLN A 302 -8.41 -18.59 -48.80
CA GLN A 302 -7.40 -19.39 -49.52
C GLN A 302 -6.41 -18.51 -50.31
N ALA A 303 -6.86 -17.37 -50.85
CA ALA A 303 -6.03 -16.44 -51.62
C ALA A 303 -5.13 -15.54 -50.74
N LEU A 304 -5.55 -15.22 -49.52
CA LEU A 304 -4.78 -14.38 -48.59
C LEU A 304 -3.65 -15.13 -47.85
N GLY A 305 -3.67 -16.46 -47.87
CA GLY A 305 -2.70 -17.30 -47.17
C GLY A 305 -2.93 -17.35 -45.67
N ASP A 306 -2.74 -18.53 -45.07
CA ASP A 306 -3.00 -18.75 -43.65
C ASP A 306 -1.80 -18.25 -42.80
N PRO A 307 -1.96 -17.25 -41.91
CA PRO A 307 -0.90 -16.86 -40.98
C PRO A 307 -0.67 -17.93 -39.89
N ALA A 308 -1.51 -18.97 -39.78
CA ALA A 308 -1.41 -20.03 -38.77
C ALA A 308 -0.36 -21.13 -39.08
N SER A 309 0.81 -20.75 -39.62
CA SER A 309 1.98 -21.63 -39.69
C SER A 309 3.25 -20.94 -39.18
N GLY A 310 3.19 -20.53 -37.91
CA GLY A 310 4.32 -19.96 -37.17
C GLY A 310 4.17 -20.21 -35.66
N ARG A 311 5.04 -21.07 -35.11
CA ARG A 311 5.09 -21.46 -33.69
C ARG A 311 4.91 -20.26 -32.74
N GLY A 312 3.98 -20.37 -31.80
CA GLY A 312 3.53 -19.23 -31.02
C GLY A 312 4.51 -18.71 -29.96
N ARG A 313 4.36 -17.41 -29.63
CA ARG A 313 4.55 -16.82 -28.29
C ARG A 313 4.13 -15.34 -28.30
N LEU A 314 3.24 -14.98 -27.37
CA LEU A 314 2.97 -13.64 -26.82
C LEU A 314 3.14 -12.40 -27.73
N ILE A 315 2.04 -11.69 -28.01
CA ILE A 315 2.05 -10.21 -28.09
C ILE A 315 0.95 -9.65 -27.19
N VAL A 316 1.35 -8.73 -26.32
CA VAL A 316 0.49 -7.86 -25.50
C VAL A 316 0.20 -6.58 -26.29
N SER A 317 -1.00 -6.02 -26.16
CA SER A 317 -1.21 -4.58 -26.31
C SER A 317 -2.33 -4.18 -25.35
N ALA A 318 -2.02 -3.62 -24.17
CA ALA A 318 -1.50 -2.27 -23.93
C ALA A 318 -2.55 -1.20 -24.25
N GLY A 319 -2.97 -0.46 -23.23
CA GLY A 319 -3.73 0.77 -23.39
C GLY A 319 -2.80 1.98 -23.29
N GLU A 320 -2.95 2.92 -24.23
CA GLU A 320 -2.75 4.35 -24.07
C GLU A 320 -3.31 5.02 -25.34
N VAL A 321 -4.05 6.13 -25.21
CA VAL A 321 -4.55 6.90 -26.37
C VAL A 321 -4.03 8.34 -26.29
N ALA A 322 -3.09 8.68 -27.17
CA ALA A 322 -2.58 10.04 -27.40
C ALA A 322 -2.02 10.13 -28.85
N PRO A 323 -1.93 11.31 -29.48
CA PRO A 323 -2.49 11.47 -30.83
C PRO A 323 -1.47 11.44 -31.99
N ALA A 324 -2.00 11.26 -33.19
CA ALA A 324 -1.22 11.25 -34.44
C ALA A 324 -0.63 12.62 -34.79
N ALA A 325 0.68 12.67 -35.03
CA ALA A 325 1.37 13.82 -35.62
C ALA A 325 1.26 13.79 -37.16
N ALA A 326 0.99 14.96 -37.76
CA ALA A 326 0.85 15.11 -39.20
C ALA A 326 2.20 15.05 -39.95
N LYS A 327 2.17 14.62 -41.22
CA LYS A 327 3.34 14.56 -42.10
C LYS A 327 3.74 15.96 -42.62
N PRO A 328 5.02 16.19 -42.99
CA PRO A 328 5.48 17.47 -43.51
C PRO A 328 4.95 17.75 -44.92
N VAL A 329 4.69 19.02 -45.23
CA VAL A 329 4.39 19.52 -46.58
C VAL A 329 5.57 20.31 -47.12
N GLU A 330 5.78 20.17 -48.42
CA GLU A 330 6.89 20.66 -49.23
C GLU A 330 6.91 22.19 -49.41
N LYS A 331 8.09 22.74 -49.74
CA LYS A 331 8.38 24.19 -49.76
C LYS A 331 8.48 24.74 -51.19
N PRO A 332 7.60 25.65 -51.64
CA PRO A 332 7.75 26.37 -52.90
C PRO A 332 8.81 27.48 -52.82
N ALA A 333 9.31 27.89 -54.00
CA ALA A 333 10.39 28.88 -54.17
C ALA A 333 9.91 30.35 -54.20
N THR A 334 10.88 31.26 -54.09
CA THR A 334 10.78 32.72 -54.05
C THR A 334 10.15 33.35 -55.30
N PRO A 335 9.57 34.56 -55.19
CA PRO A 335 10.09 35.68 -55.99
C PRO A 335 10.19 37.03 -55.23
N ALA A 336 11.05 37.93 -55.74
CA ALA A 336 11.10 39.39 -55.48
C ALA A 336 10.67 40.12 -56.78
N PRO A 337 10.20 41.40 -56.80
CA PRO A 337 10.74 42.62 -56.14
C PRO A 337 9.64 43.42 -55.35
N ALA A 338 9.64 44.74 -55.03
CA ALA A 338 10.43 45.93 -55.42
C ALA A 338 10.39 47.12 -54.38
N ALA A 339 11.06 48.21 -54.76
CA ALA A 339 11.00 49.64 -54.35
C ALA A 339 9.59 50.25 -54.07
N ALA A 340 9.37 51.41 -53.42
CA ALA A 340 10.14 52.38 -52.59
C ALA A 340 9.06 53.24 -51.81
N PRO A 341 9.17 54.55 -51.40
CA PRO A 341 10.14 55.63 -51.69
C PRO A 341 11.32 55.72 -50.71
#